data_AF-Q38G61-F1
#
_entry.id   AF-Q38G61-F1
#
_cell.length_a   1.000
_cell.length_b   1.000
_cell.length_c   1.000
_cell.angle_alpha   90.00
_cell.angle_beta   90.00
_cell.angle_gamma   90.00
#
_symmetry.space_group_name_H-M   'P 1'
#
loop_
_entity.id
_entity.type
_entity.pdbx_description
1 polymer ?
#
loop_
_entity_poly.entity_id
_entity_poly.type
_entity_poly.pdbx_seq_one_letter_code
_entity_poly.pdbx_strand_id
1 'polypeptide(L)'
;TMWQIPQEFVKPQVTHEEFLCMKVLLLLNTIPLEGLRSQSQFEEMRSSYIRELIKAIGLRQKGVVPSSQRFYQLTKFLDSLHDLVKQLHLYCLNTFIQSRT
;
A
#
# COMPACT_ATOMS: atom_id res chain seq x y z
N THR A 1 -5.21 12.30 11.08
CA THR A 1 -4.91 13.46 10.20
C THR A 1 -3.75 13.12 9.28
N MET A 2 -3.66 13.67 8.06
CA MET A 2 -2.59 13.36 7.07
C MET A 2 -1.16 13.40 7.64
N TRP A 3 -0.93 14.20 8.68
CA TRP A 3 0.32 14.29 9.44
C TRP A 3 0.77 13.00 10.15
N GLN A 4 -0.12 12.02 10.35
CA GLN A 4 0.21 10.76 11.00
C GLN A 4 0.92 9.78 10.04
N ILE A 5 0.74 9.92 8.74
CA ILE A 5 1.32 8.99 7.75
C ILE A 5 2.85 9.03 7.75
N PRO A 6 3.52 10.20 7.72
CA PRO A 6 4.98 10.24 7.82
C PRO A 6 5.47 9.65 9.14
N GLN A 7 4.73 9.82 10.25
CA GLN A 7 5.08 9.22 11.53
C GLN A 7 4.94 7.68 11.53
N GLU A 8 3.95 7.17 10.81
CA GLU A 8 3.78 5.73 10.57
C GLU A 8 4.79 5.15 9.57
N PHE A 9 5.45 5.96 8.74
CA PHE A 9 6.61 5.54 7.94
C PHE A 9 7.94 5.58 8.74
N VAL A 10 8.09 6.55 9.64
CA VAL A 10 9.31 6.72 10.47
C VAL A 10 9.44 5.62 11.52
N LYS A 11 8.34 5.20 12.16
CA LYS A 11 8.35 4.11 13.16
C LYS A 11 8.86 2.75 12.64
N PRO A 12 8.40 2.23 11.47
CA PRO A 12 8.81 0.93 10.96
C PRO A 12 10.17 0.92 10.22
N GLN A 13 10.78 2.09 9.99
CA GLN A 13 12.02 2.25 9.22
C GLN A 13 11.93 1.47 7.89
N VAL A 14 10.94 1.81 7.06
CA VAL A 14 10.73 1.20 5.73
C VAL A 14 11.97 1.48 4.87
N THR A 15 12.56 0.44 4.27
CA THR A 15 13.68 0.63 3.34
C THR A 15 13.19 1.15 2.00
N HIS A 16 14.09 1.66 1.18
CA HIS A 16 13.74 2.13 -0.15
C HIS A 16 13.13 1.01 -1.02
N GLU A 17 13.68 -0.20 -0.95
CA GLU A 17 13.21 -1.37 -1.70
C GLU A 17 11.80 -1.80 -1.26
N GLU A 18 11.53 -1.81 0.04
CA GLU A 18 10.21 -2.09 0.58
C GLU A 18 9.20 -1.02 0.14
N PHE A 19 9.59 0.26 0.21
CA PHE A 19 8.75 1.38 -0.23
C PHE A 19 8.37 1.27 -1.71
N LEU A 20 9.32 0.93 -2.59
CA LEU A 20 9.05 0.75 -4.01
C LEU A 20 8.06 -0.39 -4.27
N CYS A 21 8.22 -1.53 -3.59
CA CYS A 21 7.28 -2.65 -3.69
C CYS A 21 5.89 -2.26 -3.19
N MET A 22 5.81 -1.60 -2.03
CA MET A 22 4.58 -1.11 -1.43
C MET A 22 3.84 -0.12 -2.35
N LYS A 23 4.56 0.77 -3.03
CA LYS A 23 3.98 1.72 -4.00
C LYS A 23 3.26 1.01 -5.14
N VAL A 24 3.84 -0.08 -5.66
CA VAL A 24 3.17 -0.87 -6.70
C VAL A 24 1.99 -1.65 -6.13
N LEU A 25 2.13 -2.23 -4.93
CA LEU A 25 1.02 -2.93 -4.27
C LEU A 25 -0.16 -2.01 -3.98
N LEU A 26 0.07 -0.73 -3.65
CA LEU A 26 -0.97 0.29 -3.53
C LEU A 26 -1.75 0.50 -4.83
N LEU A 27 -1.03 0.62 -5.95
CA LEU A 27 -1.65 0.73 -7.28
C LEU A 27 -2.53 -0.49 -7.59
N LEU A 28 -2.14 -1.67 -7.11
CA LEU A 28 -2.83 -2.94 -7.34
C LEU A 28 -3.80 -3.30 -6.21
N ASN A 29 -4.18 -2.38 -5.31
CA ASN A 29 -4.99 -2.69 -4.11
C ASN A 29 -6.48 -2.35 -4.21
N THR A 30 -6.92 -1.76 -5.33
CA THR A 30 -8.33 -1.41 -5.55
C THR A 30 -8.73 -1.78 -6.97
N ILE A 31 -9.77 -2.61 -7.11
CA ILE A 31 -10.31 -3.04 -8.40
C ILE A 31 -11.84 -2.86 -8.42
N PRO A 32 -12.48 -2.86 -9.60
CA PRO A 32 -13.93 -2.88 -9.72
C PRO A 32 -14.54 -4.13 -9.08
N LEU A 33 -15.80 -4.03 -8.63
CA LEU A 33 -16.50 -5.16 -8.00
C LEU A 33 -16.78 -6.29 -9.00
N GLU A 34 -17.02 -5.93 -10.24
CA GLU A 34 -17.18 -6.82 -11.40
C GLU A 34 -15.87 -7.47 -11.85
N GLY A 35 -14.73 -7.07 -11.27
CA GLY A 35 -13.40 -7.54 -11.63
C GLY A 35 -12.80 -6.82 -12.84
N LEU A 36 -11.62 -7.28 -13.26
CA LEU A 36 -10.88 -6.72 -14.40
C LEU A 36 -11.05 -7.60 -15.64
N ARG A 37 -10.97 -6.99 -16.83
CA ARG A 37 -10.96 -7.71 -18.12
C ARG A 37 -9.89 -8.81 -18.19
N SER A 38 -8.76 -8.56 -17.57
CA SER A 38 -7.56 -9.42 -17.54
C SER A 38 -7.22 -9.80 -16.11
N GLN A 39 -8.19 -10.39 -15.40
CA GLN A 39 -8.11 -10.68 -13.97
C GLN A 39 -6.90 -11.57 -13.61
N SER A 40 -6.66 -12.64 -14.38
CA SER A 40 -5.54 -13.55 -14.10
C SER A 40 -4.18 -12.87 -14.25
N GLN A 41 -4.01 -12.02 -15.26
CA GLN A 41 -2.77 -11.25 -15.44
C GLN A 41 -2.56 -10.25 -14.31
N PHE A 42 -3.64 -9.62 -13.82
CA PHE A 42 -3.57 -8.74 -12.67
C PHE A 42 -3.16 -9.49 -11.40
N GLU A 43 -3.76 -10.66 -11.15
CA GLU A 43 -3.43 -11.49 -9.99
C GLU A 43 -2.00 -12.02 -10.04
N GLU A 44 -1.52 -12.41 -11.21
CA GLU A 44 -0.12 -12.80 -11.43
C GLU A 44 0.83 -11.64 -11.12
N MET A 45 0.53 -10.45 -11.66
CA MET A 45 1.32 -9.23 -11.42
C MET A 45 1.34 -8.89 -9.92
N ARG A 46 0.18 -8.84 -9.27
CA ARG A 46 0.07 -8.56 -7.82
C ARG A 46 0.84 -9.59 -7.00
N SER A 47 0.71 -10.88 -7.33
CA SER A 47 1.43 -11.97 -6.66
C SER A 47 2.95 -11.85 -6.83
N SER A 48 3.41 -11.37 -7.99
CA SER A 48 4.83 -11.10 -8.23
C SER A 48 5.37 -10.01 -7.30
N TYR A 49 4.66 -8.89 -7.18
CA TYR A 49 5.08 -7.80 -6.29
C TYR A 49 4.97 -8.16 -4.80
N ILE A 50 4.06 -9.05 -4.40
CA ILE A 50 4.05 -9.61 -3.04
C ILE A 50 5.35 -10.40 -2.79
N ARG A 51 5.79 -11.23 -3.75
CA ARG A 51 7.05 -11.97 -3.64
C ARG A 51 8.26 -11.04 -3.60
N GLU A 52 8.28 -9.97 -4.40
CA GLU A 52 9.35 -8.97 -4.34
C GLU A 52 9.40 -8.24 -2.99
N LEU A 53 8.26 -7.94 -2.38
CA LEU A 53 8.23 -7.38 -1.02
C LEU A 53 8.85 -8.35 0.01
N ILE A 54 8.52 -9.65 -0.07
CA ILE A 54 9.11 -10.68 0.80
C ILE A 54 10.63 -10.75 0.62
N LYS A 55 11.12 -10.67 -0.63
CA LYS A 55 12.57 -10.62 -0.92
C LYS A 55 13.21 -9.36 -0.34
N ALA A 56 12.61 -8.18 -0.53
CA ALA A 56 13.10 -6.91 -0.01
C ALA A 56 13.22 -6.94 1.52
N ILE A 57 12.24 -7.51 2.22
CA ILE A 57 12.30 -7.73 3.68
C ILE A 57 13.49 -8.62 4.05
N GLY A 58 13.76 -9.68 3.26
CA GLY A 58 14.86 -10.61 3.50
C GLY A 58 16.26 -10.04 3.25
N LEU A 59 16.38 -9.01 2.39
CA LEU A 59 17.64 -8.31 2.12
C LEU A 59 18.05 -7.38 3.27
N ARG A 60 17.12 -7.02 4.15
CA ARG A 60 17.41 -6.19 5.32
C ARG A 60 18.37 -6.97 6.24
N GLN A 61 19.53 -6.37 6.56
CA GLN A 61 20.49 -6.96 7.51
C GLN A 61 19.74 -7.43 8.77
N LYS A 62 20.00 -8.67 9.21
CA LYS A 62 19.30 -9.39 10.30
C LYS A 62 18.78 -8.42 11.38
N GLY A 63 17.55 -7.97 11.20
CA GLY A 63 16.87 -7.13 12.16
C GLY A 63 16.38 -7.98 13.33
N VAL A 64 16.07 -7.33 14.45
CA VAL A 64 15.49 -7.99 15.64
C VAL A 64 14.08 -8.56 15.35
N VAL A 65 13.40 -8.06 14.32
CA VAL A 65 12.04 -8.45 13.96
C VAL A 65 12.04 -9.60 12.93
N PRO A 66 11.34 -10.71 13.19
CA PRO A 66 11.16 -11.79 12.21
C PRO A 66 10.54 -11.30 10.89
N SER A 67 10.99 -11.86 9.77
CA SER A 67 10.52 -11.45 8.43
C SER A 67 9.01 -11.56 8.25
N SER A 68 8.37 -12.57 8.85
CA SER A 68 6.90 -12.74 8.83
C SER A 68 6.17 -11.62 9.58
N GLN A 69 6.67 -11.23 10.74
CA GLN A 69 6.11 -10.13 11.53
C GLN A 69 6.28 -8.80 10.80
N ARG A 70 7.44 -8.59 10.16
CA ARG A 70 7.67 -7.39 9.33
C ARG A 70 6.74 -7.36 8.12
N PHE A 71 6.56 -8.49 7.44
CA PHE A 71 5.62 -8.60 6.33
C PHE A 71 4.20 -8.19 6.77
N TYR A 72 3.71 -8.74 7.89
CA TYR A 72 2.42 -8.37 8.46
C TYR A 72 2.31 -6.87 8.80
N GLN A 73 3.36 -6.28 9.38
CA GLN A 73 3.39 -4.85 9.69
C GLN A 73 3.23 -3.98 8.42
N LEU A 74 3.97 -4.31 7.35
CA LEU A 74 3.92 -3.54 6.10
C LEU A 74 2.58 -3.73 5.37
N THR A 75 2.02 -4.94 5.34
CA THR A 75 0.70 -5.17 4.72
C THR A 75 -0.43 -4.52 5.51
N LYS A 76 -0.38 -4.58 6.85
CA LYS A 76 -1.37 -3.88 7.70
C LYS A 76 -1.34 -2.37 7.48
N PHE A 77 -0.15 -1.80 7.30
CA PHE A 77 0.00 -0.40 6.97
C PHE A 77 -0.62 -0.09 5.58
N LEU A 78 -0.37 -0.92 4.56
CA LEU A 78 -1.03 -0.78 3.26
C LEU A 78 -2.56 -0.80 3.38
N ASP A 79 -3.12 -1.66 4.23
CA ASP A 79 -4.57 -1.74 4.45
C ASP A 79 -5.12 -0.48 5.10
N SER A 80 -4.42 0.10 6.09
CA SER A 80 -4.84 1.35 6.75
C SER A 80 -4.88 2.56 5.81
N LEU A 81 -4.13 2.53 4.70
CA LEU A 81 -4.15 3.62 3.71
C LEU A 81 -5.48 3.71 2.97
N HIS A 82 -6.27 2.64 2.89
CA HIS A 82 -7.58 2.66 2.23
C HIS A 82 -8.57 3.62 2.90
N ASP A 83 -8.65 3.60 4.22
CA ASP A 83 -9.56 4.47 4.97
C ASP A 83 -9.19 5.94 4.77
N LEU A 84 -7.89 6.25 4.77
CA LEU A 84 -7.39 7.58 4.50
C LEU A 84 -7.69 8.03 3.08
N VAL A 85 -7.36 7.22 2.08
CA VAL A 85 -7.58 7.53 0.65
C VAL A 85 -9.07 7.75 0.38
N LYS A 86 -9.96 6.98 1.04
CA LYS A 86 -11.40 7.19 0.97
C LYS A 86 -11.82 8.58 1.46
N GLN A 87 -11.29 9.04 2.60
CA GLN A 87 -11.58 10.38 3.12
C GLN A 87 -11.05 11.49 2.19
N LEU A 88 -9.85 11.30 1.63
CA LEU A 88 -9.26 12.24 0.67
C LEU A 88 -10.10 12.32 -0.61
N HIS A 89 -10.50 11.19 -1.18
CA HIS A 89 -11.35 11.16 -2.36
C HIS A 89 -12.71 11.82 -2.11
N LEU A 90 -13.32 11.61 -0.94
CA LEU A 90 -14.58 12.26 -0.57
C LEU A 90 -14.42 13.79 -0.51
N TYR A 91 -13.35 14.29 0.11
CA TYR A 91 -13.06 15.73 0.14
C TYR A 91 -12.83 16.31 -1.27
N CYS A 92 -12.03 15.63 -2.10
CA CYS A 92 -11.78 16.04 -3.48
C CYS A 92 -13.07 16.06 -4.32
N LEU A 93 -13.94 15.06 -4.16
CA LEU A 93 -15.22 15.01 -4.86
C LEU A 93 -16.15 16.14 -4.42
N ASN A 94 -16.26 16.39 -3.12
CA ASN A 94 -17.12 17.45 -2.58
C ASN A 94 -16.70 18.83 -3.08
N THR A 95 -15.40 19.13 -3.01
CA THR A 95 -14.85 20.42 -3.50
C THR A 95 -15.04 20.57 -5.01
N PHE A 96 -14.87 19.49 -5.76
CA PHE A 96 -15.13 19.48 -7.20
C PHE A 96 -16.61 19.76 -7.53
N ILE A 97 -17.56 19.13 -6.83
CA ILE A 97 -18.99 19.35 -7.03
C ILE A 97 -19.35 20.80 -6.69
N GLN A 98 -18.87 21.32 -5.56
CA GLN A 98 -19.10 22.71 -5.13
C GLN A 98 -18.54 23.74 -6.11
N SER A 99 -17.44 23.45 -6.82
CA SER A 99 -16.90 24.36 -7.83
C SER A 99 -17.78 24.51 -9.07
N ARG A 100 -18.77 23.62 -9.26
CA ARG A 100 -19.69 23.61 -10.41
C ARG A 100 -21.06 24.22 -10.10
N THR A 101 -21.32 24.57 -8.84
CA THR A 101 -22.52 25.26 -8.36
C THR A 101 -22.20 26.71 -8.08
#